data_AF-A0A9X9X8S2-F1
#
_entry.id   AF-A0A9X9X8S2-F1
#
_cell.length_a   1.000
_cell.length_b   1.000
_cell.length_c   1.000
_cell.angle_alpha   90.00
_cell.angle_beta   90.00
_cell.angle_gamma   90.00
#
_symmetry.space_group_name_H-M   'P 1'
#
loop_
_entity.id
_entity.type
_entity.pdbx_description
1 polymer ?
#
loop_
_entity_poly.entity_id
_entity_poly.type
_entity_poly.pdbx_seq_one_letter_code
_entity_poly.pdbx_strand_id
1 'polypeptide(L)'
;MAEAERIRLAAIAARDAAIAEGVRRAARAVARVAEGLIRAVLTFPARVETYNALRQLSDRELQDIGMTRFDIGRVFEPGFSPRPANDAGQRPAPRAA
;
A
#
# COMPACT_ATOMS: atom_id res chain seq x y z
N MET A 1 -26.52 34.70 -42.09
CA MET A 1 -25.22 34.89 -41.41
C MET A 1 -25.32 34.62 -39.89
N ALA A 2 -26.27 35.22 -39.16
CA ALA A 2 -26.36 35.11 -37.69
C ALA A 2 -26.64 33.70 -37.09
N GLU A 3 -27.25 32.79 -37.84
CA GLU A 3 -27.55 31.43 -37.35
C GLU A 3 -26.34 30.49 -37.38
N ALA A 4 -25.51 30.60 -38.41
CA ALA A 4 -24.26 29.83 -38.51
C ALA A 4 -23.27 30.20 -37.39
N GLU A 5 -23.28 31.46 -36.96
CA GLU A 5 -22.43 31.96 -35.88
C GLU A 5 -22.87 31.44 -34.51
N ARG A 6 -24.20 31.38 -34.26
CA ARG A 6 -24.77 30.75 -33.04
C ARG A 6 -24.45 29.26 -32.95
N ILE A 7 -24.55 28.53 -34.06
CA ILE A 7 -24.21 27.09 -34.10
C ILE A 7 -22.72 26.88 -33.79
N ARG A 8 -21.83 27.72 -34.34
CA ARG A 8 -20.40 27.66 -34.04
C ARG A 8 -20.09 27.95 -32.57
N LEU A 9 -20.70 28.98 -31.98
CA LEU A 9 -20.50 29.32 -30.57
C LEU A 9 -21.00 28.21 -29.62
N ALA A 10 -22.17 27.63 -29.89
CA ALA A 10 -22.69 26.50 -29.13
C ALA A 10 -21.79 25.26 -29.24
N ALA A 11 -21.24 24.99 -30.44
CA ALA A 11 -20.32 23.88 -30.65
C ALA A 11 -18.98 24.05 -29.91
N ILE A 12 -18.48 25.28 -29.78
CA ILE A 12 -17.26 25.59 -29.01
C ILE A 12 -17.51 25.37 -27.52
N ALA A 13 -18.60 25.92 -26.97
CA ALA A 13 -18.95 25.75 -25.56
C ALA A 13 -19.17 24.28 -25.18
N ALA A 14 -19.80 23.49 -26.06
CA ALA A 14 -20.00 22.06 -25.86
C ALA A 14 -18.67 21.28 -25.85
N ARG A 15 -17.71 21.66 -26.69
CA ARG A 15 -16.36 21.07 -26.69
C ARG A 15 -15.60 21.39 -25.41
N ASP A 16 -15.63 22.64 -24.97
CA ASP A 16 -14.92 23.07 -23.76
C ASP A 16 -15.44 22.35 -22.51
N ALA A 17 -16.76 22.17 -22.39
CA ALA A 17 -17.38 21.42 -21.31
C ALA A 17 -16.96 19.93 -21.32
N ALA A 18 -16.96 19.30 -22.50
CA ALA A 18 -16.53 17.90 -22.65
C ALA A 18 -15.03 17.71 -22.33
N ILE A 19 -14.19 18.64 -22.74
CA ILE A 19 -12.74 18.64 -22.44
C ILE A 19 -12.53 18.80 -20.93
N ALA A 20 -13.21 19.76 -20.30
CA ALA A 20 -13.09 20.00 -18.86
C ALA A 20 -13.52 18.78 -18.02
N GLU A 21 -14.54 18.06 -18.45
CA GLU A 21 -14.91 16.78 -17.81
C GLU A 21 -13.87 15.68 -18.04
N GLY A 22 -13.38 15.53 -19.27
CA GLY A 22 -12.34 14.57 -19.61
C GLY A 22 -11.06 14.78 -18.79
N VAL A 23 -10.59 16.02 -18.69
CA VAL A 23 -9.42 16.41 -17.89
C VAL A 23 -9.64 16.12 -16.41
N ARG A 24 -10.80 16.46 -15.84
CA ARG A 24 -11.10 16.15 -14.42
C ARG A 24 -11.14 14.66 -14.14
N ARG A 25 -11.70 13.86 -15.05
CA ARG A 25 -11.74 12.39 -14.92
C ARG A 25 -10.33 11.80 -15.01
N ALA A 26 -9.52 12.27 -15.97
CA ALA A 26 -8.12 11.86 -16.11
C ALA A 26 -7.29 12.23 -14.86
N ALA A 27 -7.41 13.46 -14.38
CA ALA A 27 -6.71 13.92 -13.17
C ALA A 27 -7.06 13.06 -11.94
N ARG A 28 -8.35 12.72 -11.75
CA ARG A 28 -8.78 11.83 -10.66
C ARG A 28 -8.23 10.42 -10.81
N ALA A 29 -8.17 9.88 -12.03
CA ALA A 29 -7.60 8.56 -12.27
C ALA A 29 -6.10 8.54 -11.93
N VAL A 30 -5.35 9.53 -12.40
CA VAL A 30 -3.92 9.70 -12.10
C VAL A 30 -3.69 9.85 -10.60
N ALA A 31 -4.49 10.67 -9.92
CA ALA A 31 -4.38 10.89 -8.48
C ALA A 31 -4.57 9.59 -7.67
N ARG A 32 -5.55 8.75 -8.04
CA ARG A 32 -5.77 7.45 -7.37
C ARG A 32 -4.60 6.48 -7.56
N VAL A 33 -4.04 6.43 -8.76
CA VAL A 33 -2.87 5.60 -9.05
C VAL A 33 -1.67 6.11 -8.26
N ALA A 34 -1.42 7.42 -8.27
CA ALA A 34 -0.34 8.04 -7.52
C ALA A 34 -0.46 7.78 -6.01
N GLU A 35 -1.65 7.90 -5.44
CA GLU A 35 -1.89 7.62 -4.02
C GLU A 35 -1.54 6.17 -3.65
N GLY A 36 -1.96 5.20 -4.48
CA GLY A 36 -1.61 3.79 -4.28
C GLY A 36 -0.10 3.53 -4.34
N LEU A 37 0.59 4.14 -5.30
CA LEU A 37 2.04 4.02 -5.45
C LEU A 37 2.78 4.67 -4.27
N ILE A 38 2.37 5.85 -3.82
CA ILE A 38 2.97 6.53 -2.67
C ILE A 38 2.85 5.65 -1.42
N ARG A 39 1.66 5.10 -1.15
CA ARG A 39 1.46 4.18 0.00
C ARG A 39 2.35 2.93 -0.10
N ALA A 40 2.50 2.36 -1.29
CA ALA A 40 3.37 1.21 -1.51
C ALA A 40 4.84 1.55 -1.26
N VAL A 41 5.32 2.69 -1.76
CA VAL A 41 6.71 3.14 -1.55
C VAL A 41 7.00 3.44 -0.09
N LEU A 42 6.08 4.11 0.63
CA LEU A 42 6.26 4.44 2.04
C LEU A 42 6.28 3.20 2.96
N THR A 43 5.59 2.13 2.58
CA THR A 43 5.54 0.89 3.38
C THR A 43 6.63 -0.12 3.01
N PHE A 44 7.24 0.03 1.84
CA PHE A 44 8.33 -0.83 1.37
C PHE A 44 9.57 -0.86 2.29
N PRO A 45 10.13 0.26 2.78
CA PRO A 45 11.32 0.22 3.64
C PRO A 45 11.08 -0.55 4.93
N ALA A 46 9.91 -0.35 5.56
CA ALA A 46 9.52 -1.09 6.77
C ALA A 46 9.42 -2.60 6.53
N ARG A 47 8.94 -3.02 5.35
CA ARG A 47 8.90 -4.44 4.95
C ARG A 47 10.31 -5.03 4.79
N VAL A 48 11.20 -4.30 4.13
CA VAL A 48 12.61 -4.73 3.93
C VAL A 48 13.32 -4.84 5.27
N GLU A 49 13.15 -3.85 6.15
CA GLU A 49 13.72 -3.87 7.50
C GLU A 49 13.23 -5.06 8.31
N THR A 50 11.91 -5.31 8.33
CA THR A 50 11.31 -6.45 9.02
C THR A 50 11.82 -7.78 8.45
N TYR A 51 11.88 -7.90 7.12
CA TYR A 51 12.40 -9.09 6.45
C TYR A 51 13.87 -9.35 6.84
N ASN A 52 14.70 -8.30 6.82
CA ASN A 52 16.10 -8.40 7.19
C ASN A 52 16.29 -8.76 8.66
N ALA A 53 15.51 -8.15 9.56
CA ALA A 53 15.52 -8.48 10.98
C ALA A 53 15.18 -9.96 11.22
N LEU A 54 14.09 -10.46 10.64
CA LEU A 54 13.71 -11.88 10.74
C LEU A 54 14.75 -12.82 10.12
N ARG A 55 15.41 -12.39 9.05
CA ARG A 55 16.44 -13.19 8.38
C ARG A 55 17.75 -13.26 9.17
N GLN A 56 18.02 -12.28 10.04
CA GLN A 56 19.17 -12.28 10.95
C GLN A 56 18.98 -13.20 12.15
N LEU A 57 17.74 -13.49 12.55
CA LEU A 57 17.44 -14.41 13.65
C LEU A 57 17.87 -15.84 13.32
N SER A 58 18.32 -16.58 14.32
CA SER A 58 18.56 -18.02 14.23
C SER A 58 17.25 -18.81 14.13
N ASP A 59 17.32 -20.06 13.67
CA ASP A 59 16.11 -20.91 13.56
C ASP A 59 15.45 -21.15 14.93
N ARG A 60 16.25 -21.17 16.02
CA ARG A 60 15.74 -21.27 17.39
C ARG A 60 14.98 -20.03 17.82
N GLU A 61 15.50 -18.84 17.53
CA GLU A 61 14.84 -17.58 17.86
C GLU A 61 13.56 -17.39 17.04
N LEU A 62 13.57 -17.80 15.76
CA LEU A 62 12.35 -17.84 14.95
C LEU A 62 11.32 -18.79 15.55
N GLN A 63 11.76 -19.97 16.00
CA GLN A 63 10.86 -20.95 16.61
C GLN A 63 10.30 -20.46 17.94
N ASP A 64 11.07 -19.65 18.69
CA ASP A 64 10.62 -19.03 19.93
C ASP A 64 9.41 -18.12 19.70
N ILE A 65 9.45 -17.30 18.65
CA ILE A 65 8.34 -16.45 18.21
C ILE A 65 7.27 -17.20 17.38
N GLY A 66 7.31 -18.53 17.35
CA GLY A 66 6.31 -19.35 16.66
C GLY A 66 6.42 -19.33 15.12
N MET A 67 7.60 -19.06 14.58
CA MET A 67 7.86 -18.95 13.16
C MET A 67 8.94 -19.92 12.67
N THR A 68 8.97 -20.17 11.36
CA THR A 68 10.08 -20.85 10.69
C THR A 68 10.67 -19.97 9.59
N ARG A 69 11.84 -20.36 9.07
CA ARG A 69 12.51 -19.64 7.97
C ARG A 69 11.61 -19.48 6.74
N PHE A 70 10.75 -20.47 6.48
CA PHE A 70 9.79 -20.45 5.37
C PHE A 70 8.64 -19.45 5.57
N ASP A 71 8.33 -19.11 6.83
CA ASP A 71 7.24 -18.20 7.16
C ASP A 71 7.63 -16.73 6.96
N ILE A 72 8.93 -16.40 6.90
CA ILE A 72 9.43 -15.02 6.75
C ILE A 72 8.87 -14.34 5.48
N GLY A 73 8.73 -15.08 4.38
CA GLY A 73 8.13 -14.52 3.15
C GLY A 73 6.63 -14.25 3.27
N ARG A 74 5.97 -14.95 4.20
CA ARG A 74 4.51 -14.97 4.35
C ARG A 74 3.99 -13.99 5.40
N VAL A 75 4.85 -13.42 6.25
CA VAL A 75 4.43 -12.46 7.31
C VAL A 75 3.71 -11.22 6.80
N PHE A 76 3.87 -10.91 5.51
CA PHE A 76 3.23 -9.77 4.86
C PHE A 76 1.93 -10.14 4.14
N GLU A 77 1.54 -11.42 4.14
CA GLU A 77 0.28 -11.91 3.60
C GLU A 77 -0.88 -11.48 4.53
N PRO A 78 -2.00 -11.00 3.97
CA PRO A 78 -3.19 -10.74 4.76
C PRO A 78 -3.67 -12.00 5.48
N GLY A 79 -3.87 -11.91 6.80
CA GLY A 79 -4.34 -13.04 7.61
C GLY A 79 -3.26 -14.04 8.01
N PHE A 80 -1.98 -13.74 7.76
CA PHE A 80 -0.89 -14.54 8.31
C PHE A 80 -0.95 -14.52 9.85
N SER A 81 -0.95 -15.70 10.45
CA SER A 81 -0.88 -15.90 11.89
C SER A 81 0.24 -16.90 12.18
N PRO A 82 1.30 -16.50 12.91
CA PRO A 82 2.35 -17.43 13.31
C PRO A 82 1.78 -18.49 14.26
N ARG A 83 2.50 -19.60 14.42
CA ARG A 83 2.14 -20.61 15.42
C ARG A 83 2.21 -19.99 16.82
N PRO A 84 1.54 -20.58 17.82
CA PRO A 84 1.72 -20.16 19.20
C PRO A 84 3.20 -20.16 19.57
N ALA A 85 3.71 -19.01 19.99
CA ALA A 85 5.07 -18.86 20.50
C ALA A 85 5.29 -19.78 21.71
N ASN A 86 6.54 -20.19 21.95
CA ASN A 86 6.86 -21.13 23.03
C ASN A 86 6.47 -20.60 24.42
N ASP A 87 6.44 -19.29 24.57
CA ASP A 87 6.10 -18.51 25.76
C ASP A 87 4.68 -17.91 25.69
N ALA A 88 3.84 -18.32 24.73
CA ALA A 88 2.49 -17.79 24.49
C ALA A 88 2.44 -16.25 24.36
N GLY A 89 3.55 -15.62 23.94
CA GLY A 89 3.66 -14.17 23.86
C GLY A 89 3.77 -13.46 25.22
N GLN A 90 4.10 -14.19 26.29
CA GLN A 90 4.39 -13.59 27.59
C GLN A 90 5.71 -12.82 27.51
N ARG A 91 5.64 -11.49 27.68
CA ARG A 91 6.85 -10.66 27.74
C ARG A 91 7.71 -11.15 28.91
N PRO A 92 9.02 -11.42 28.72
CA PRO A 92 9.88 -11.91 29.78
C PRO A 92 9.83 -10.97 30.99
N ALA A 93 9.78 -11.55 32.19
CA ALA A 93 9.68 -10.79 33.44
C ALA A 93 10.84 -9.77 33.51
N PRO A 94 10.59 -8.51 33.90
CA PRO A 94 11.64 -7.51 34.03
C PRO A 94 12.69 -8.03 35.02
N ARG A 95 13.96 -8.01 34.62
CA ARG A 95 15.06 -8.34 35.54
C ARG A 95 15.02 -7.34 36.69
N ALA A 96 14.98 -7.87 37.92
CA ALA A 96 15.16 -7.05 39.12
C ALA A 96 16.51 -6.33 39.04
N ALA A 97 16.49 -5.02 39.27
CA ALA A 97 17.65 -4.14 39.29
C ALA A 97 18.53 -4.37 40.51
#